data_AF-R4KXP1-F1
#
_entry.id   AF-R4KXP1-F1
#
_cell.length_a   1.000
_cell.length_b   1.000
_cell.length_c   1.000
_cell.angle_alpha   90.00
_cell.angle_beta   90.00
_cell.angle_gamma   90.00
#
_symmetry.space_group_name_H-M   'P 1'
#
loop_
_entity.id
_entity.type
_entity.pdbx_description
1 polymer ?
#
loop_
_entity_poly.entity_id
_entity_poly.type
_entity_poly.pdbx_seq_one_letter_code
_entity_poly.pdbx_strand_id
1 'polypeptide(L)'
;SHDVEDPLAFVETFKARYNVPTIAGLPRFNGGLVGYFGYDCVRYVEKRLGKCPNPDPLGVPDILLMVSDAVVVFDNLAGKMHAIVLADPAQADAFEQGQANLEALLEKLRQPITPRRGLDLSRPPAADPVFRSSFTQDDYERAVDTIKEYILAGDCMQVVPSQRMSIDFKAAPIDLYRALRCFNPTPYMYFFNFGDFHVVGSSPEVLVRVEDNLITVRPIAGTRPRGATEEAALALEEDLLSDE
;
A
#
# COMPACT_ATOMS: atom_id res chain seq x y z
N SER A 1 9.87 18.80 2.00
CA SER A 1 8.81 18.47 2.97
C SER A 1 8.04 19.73 3.31
N HIS A 2 6.76 19.62 3.64
CA HIS A 2 5.94 20.73 4.11
C HIS A 2 5.38 20.36 5.48
N ASP A 3 5.64 21.18 6.49
CA ASP A 3 5.00 21.07 7.80
C ASP A 3 3.84 22.06 7.83
N VAL A 4 2.61 21.55 7.88
CA VAL A 4 1.37 22.33 7.79
C VAL A 4 0.38 21.87 8.86
N GLU A 5 -0.51 22.77 9.28
CA GLU A 5 -1.51 22.47 10.31
C GLU A 5 -2.57 21.46 9.85
N ASP A 6 -3.00 21.56 8.58
CA ASP A 6 -3.93 20.63 7.95
C ASP A 6 -3.31 20.04 6.68
N PRO A 7 -2.67 18.86 6.77
CA PRO A 7 -2.02 18.24 5.63
C PRO A 7 -3.02 17.67 4.63
N LEU A 8 -4.26 17.37 5.03
CA LEU A 8 -5.30 16.89 4.11
C LEU A 8 -5.79 18.03 3.20
N ALA A 9 -6.06 19.21 3.77
CA ALA A 9 -6.40 20.40 3.00
C ALA A 9 -5.25 20.85 2.09
N PHE A 10 -4.01 20.70 2.55
CA PHE A 10 -2.83 20.95 1.71
C PHE A 10 -2.80 20.01 0.50
N VAL A 11 -3.02 18.70 0.70
CA VAL A 11 -3.06 17.72 -0.41
C VAL A 11 -4.17 18.06 -1.40
N GLU A 12 -5.35 18.46 -0.94
CA GLU A 12 -6.46 18.88 -1.81
C GLU A 12 -6.07 20.11 -2.66
N THR A 13 -5.51 21.13 -2.02
CA THR A 13 -5.04 22.36 -2.68
C THR A 13 -3.91 22.07 -3.67
N PHE A 14 -2.99 21.17 -3.30
CA PHE A 14 -1.88 20.77 -4.16
C PHE A 14 -2.37 19.99 -5.38
N LYS A 15 -3.28 19.03 -5.18
CA LYS A 15 -3.91 18.26 -6.26
C LYS A 15 -4.65 19.17 -7.25
N ALA A 16 -5.32 20.22 -6.77
CA ALA A 16 -6.08 21.14 -7.61
C ALA A 16 -5.22 21.90 -8.64
N ARG A 17 -3.89 21.91 -8.49
CA ARG A 17 -2.96 22.47 -9.48
C ARG A 17 -2.88 21.66 -10.78
N TYR A 18 -3.28 20.39 -10.73
CA TYR A 18 -3.23 19.48 -11.88
C TYR A 18 -4.63 19.29 -12.45
N ASN A 19 -4.80 19.68 -13.71
CA ASN A 19 -6.03 19.43 -14.47
C ASN A 19 -5.70 18.61 -15.71
N VAL A 20 -5.89 17.29 -15.62
CA VAL A 20 -5.55 16.34 -16.68
C VAL A 20 -6.84 15.87 -17.35
N PRO A 21 -6.99 16.00 -18.67
CA PRO A 21 -8.20 15.56 -19.36
C PRO A 21 -8.28 14.02 -19.42
N THR A 22 -9.50 13.49 -19.33
CA THR A 22 -9.76 12.08 -19.64
C THR A 22 -9.72 11.88 -21.15
N ILE A 23 -8.74 11.11 -21.64
CA ILE A 23 -8.58 10.79 -23.06
C ILE A 23 -9.03 9.35 -23.32
N ALA A 24 -9.91 9.17 -24.29
CA ALA A 24 -10.41 7.85 -24.68
C ALA A 24 -9.25 6.93 -25.12
N GLY A 25 -9.25 5.70 -24.61
CA GLY A 25 -8.22 4.69 -24.93
C GLY A 25 -6.96 4.75 -24.06
N LEU A 26 -6.83 5.72 -23.15
CA LEU A 26 -5.80 5.66 -22.12
C LEU A 26 -6.18 4.69 -20.99
N PRO A 27 -5.19 4.11 -20.30
CA PRO A 27 -5.43 3.32 -19.10
C PRO A 27 -6.14 4.13 -18.01
N ARG A 28 -6.87 3.41 -17.14
CA ARG A 28 -7.61 3.99 -16.00
C ARG A 28 -6.74 4.88 -15.11
N PHE A 29 -5.49 4.50 -14.90
CA PHE A 29 -4.49 5.31 -14.22
C PHE A 29 -3.43 5.75 -15.24
N ASN A 30 -3.32 7.07 -15.45
CA ASN A 30 -2.38 7.66 -16.42
C ASN A 30 -1.47 8.73 -15.78
N GLY A 31 -1.49 8.84 -14.46
CA GLY A 31 -0.69 9.75 -13.65
C GLY A 31 -1.47 10.28 -12.45
N GLY A 32 -0.77 10.94 -11.53
CA GLY A 32 -1.37 11.54 -10.33
C GLY A 32 -0.52 11.40 -9.08
N LEU A 33 -1.12 11.68 -7.92
CA LEU A 33 -0.47 11.54 -6.62
C LEU A 33 -0.48 10.07 -6.18
N VAL A 34 0.70 9.50 -5.94
CA VAL A 34 0.85 8.09 -5.58
C VAL A 34 1.74 7.96 -4.34
N GLY A 35 1.27 7.27 -3.31
CA GLY A 35 2.05 7.03 -2.09
C GLY A 35 1.15 6.53 -0.97
N TYR A 36 1.33 7.06 0.24
CA TYR A 36 0.58 6.61 1.41
C TYR A 36 0.07 7.75 2.30
N PHE A 37 -0.96 7.41 3.07
CA PHE A 37 -1.43 8.12 4.26
C PHE A 37 -1.22 7.17 5.44
N GLY A 38 -0.41 7.58 6.41
CA GLY A 38 -0.13 6.86 7.64
C GLY A 38 -1.34 6.87 8.57
N TYR A 39 -1.42 5.91 9.47
CA TYR A 39 -2.57 5.77 10.38
C TYR A 39 -2.83 7.04 11.21
N ASP A 40 -1.77 7.69 11.70
CA ASP A 40 -1.88 8.89 12.53
C ASP A 40 -2.54 10.08 11.80
N CYS A 41 -2.75 10.00 10.48
CA CYS A 41 -3.58 10.96 9.75
C CYS A 41 -5.00 11.08 10.31
N VAL A 42 -5.53 10.04 10.97
CA VAL A 42 -6.83 10.07 11.63
C VAL A 42 -6.94 11.21 12.65
N ARG A 43 -5.82 11.64 13.25
CA ARG A 43 -5.77 12.70 14.28
C ARG A 43 -6.02 14.10 13.71
N TYR A 44 -5.83 14.29 12.40
CA TYR A 44 -6.20 15.52 11.71
C TYR A 44 -7.73 15.63 11.55
N VAL A 45 -8.42 14.49 11.49
CA VAL A 45 -9.88 14.41 11.36
C VAL A 45 -10.54 14.36 12.72
N GLU A 46 -10.14 13.43 13.59
CA GLU A 46 -10.67 13.27 14.95
C GLU A 46 -9.75 13.94 15.98
N LYS A 47 -9.98 15.24 16.19
CA LYS A 47 -9.14 16.08 17.06
C LYS A 47 -9.15 15.66 18.53
N ARG A 48 -10.17 14.92 18.99
CA ARG A 48 -10.23 14.44 20.38
C ARG A 48 -9.14 13.43 20.71
N LEU A 49 -8.58 12.75 19.71
CA LEU A 49 -7.46 11.82 19.89
C LEU A 49 -6.17 12.53 20.31
N GLY A 50 -6.06 13.84 20.05
CA GLY A 50 -4.86 14.62 20.38
C GLY A 50 -3.59 14.06 19.74
N LYS A 51 -2.43 14.38 20.34
CA LYS A 51 -1.13 13.86 19.90
C LYS A 51 -1.02 12.37 20.18
N CYS A 52 -0.33 11.64 19.32
CA CYS A 52 -0.03 10.24 19.56
C CYS A 52 0.79 10.10 20.86
N PRO A 53 0.32 9.32 21.85
CA PRO A 53 1.04 9.13 23.10
C PRO A 53 2.23 8.16 22.94
N ASN A 54 2.22 7.36 21.87
CA ASN A 54 3.25 6.36 21.62
C ASN A 54 4.49 7.00 20.98
N PRO A 55 5.69 6.43 21.21
CA PRO A 55 6.88 6.86 20.50
C PRO A 55 6.75 6.59 19.00
N ASP A 56 7.36 7.45 18.19
CA ASP A 56 7.54 7.24 16.75
C ASP A 56 9.00 6.82 16.46
N PRO A 57 9.29 5.51 16.43
CA PRO A 57 10.62 5.02 16.10
C PRO A 57 10.86 4.90 14.59
N LEU A 58 9.84 5.10 13.74
CA LEU A 58 10.01 5.04 12.29
C LEU A 58 10.47 6.40 11.75
N GLY A 59 9.98 7.50 12.33
CA GLY A 59 10.36 8.86 11.92
C GLY A 59 10.00 9.13 10.45
N VAL A 60 8.95 8.49 9.96
CA VAL A 60 8.48 8.64 8.57
C VAL A 60 7.35 9.68 8.52
N PRO A 61 7.16 10.38 7.38
CA PRO A 61 6.08 11.35 7.25
C PRO A 61 4.69 10.73 7.46
N ASP A 62 3.74 11.50 8.00
CA ASP A 62 2.34 11.05 8.07
C ASP A 62 1.73 10.84 6.68
N ILE A 63 2.08 11.70 5.72
CA ILE A 63 1.63 11.62 4.33
C ILE A 63 2.85 11.78 3.44
N LEU A 64 3.05 10.84 2.51
CA LEU A 64 4.06 10.95 1.47
C LEU A 64 3.48 10.52 0.14
N LEU A 65 3.35 11.49 -0.78
CA LEU A 65 2.77 11.31 -2.11
C LEU A 65 3.76 11.81 -3.17
N MET A 66 4.00 10.98 -4.19
CA MET A 66 4.79 11.30 -5.36
C MET A 66 3.88 11.83 -6.47
N VAL A 67 4.28 12.94 -7.08
CA VAL A 67 3.69 13.38 -8.35
C VAL A 67 4.20 12.43 -9.44
N SER A 68 3.32 11.58 -9.94
CA SER A 68 3.63 10.60 -10.98
C SER A 68 3.14 11.16 -12.31
N ASP A 69 3.97 11.97 -12.96
CA ASP A 69 3.73 12.58 -14.27
C ASP A 69 4.28 11.74 -15.43
N ALA A 70 5.23 10.85 -15.18
CA ALA A 70 5.71 9.84 -16.12
C ALA A 70 5.39 8.43 -15.60
N VAL A 71 4.55 7.67 -16.33
CA VAL A 71 4.10 6.33 -15.92
C VAL A 71 4.22 5.32 -17.04
N VAL A 72 4.47 4.07 -16.65
CA VAL A 72 4.44 2.90 -17.54
C VAL A 72 3.36 1.96 -17.04
N VAL A 73 2.33 1.76 -17.85
CA VAL A 73 1.18 0.91 -17.51
C VAL A 73 1.23 -0.36 -18.33
N PHE A 74 1.21 -1.49 -17.64
CA PHE A 74 1.20 -2.82 -18.25
C PHE A 74 -0.24 -3.35 -18.28
N ASP A 75 -0.81 -3.46 -19.47
CA ASP A 75 -2.06 -4.17 -19.70
C ASP A 75 -1.75 -5.63 -20.05
N ASN A 76 -1.75 -6.47 -19.02
CA ASN A 76 -1.46 -7.90 -19.17
C ASN A 76 -2.55 -8.64 -19.95
N LEU A 77 -3.79 -8.14 -19.99
CA LEU A 77 -4.89 -8.78 -20.70
C LEU A 77 -4.77 -8.52 -22.20
N ALA A 78 -4.49 -7.27 -22.58
CA ALA A 78 -4.28 -6.89 -23.98
C ALA A 78 -2.86 -7.17 -24.50
N GLY A 79 -1.92 -7.51 -23.60
CA GLY A 79 -0.50 -7.68 -23.93
C GLY A 79 0.17 -6.37 -24.37
N LYS A 80 -0.27 -5.23 -23.83
CA LYS A 80 0.18 -3.88 -24.23
C LYS A 80 0.91 -3.18 -23.09
N MET A 81 1.81 -2.28 -23.48
CA MET A 81 2.48 -1.35 -22.57
C MET A 81 2.19 0.07 -23.03
N HIS A 82 1.73 0.92 -22.10
CA HIS A 82 1.56 2.34 -22.33
C HIS A 82 2.64 3.10 -21.58
N ALA A 83 3.47 3.86 -22.29
CA ALA A 83 4.35 4.86 -21.69
C ALA A 83 3.65 6.23 -21.84
N ILE A 84 3.42 6.91 -20.72
CA ILE A 84 2.64 8.15 -20.66
C ILE A 84 3.48 9.18 -19.91
N VAL A 85 3.59 10.39 -20.49
CA VAL A 85 4.21 11.55 -19.86
C VAL A 85 3.19 12.68 -19.91
N LEU A 86 2.88 13.24 -18.74
CA LEU A 86 2.01 14.39 -18.57
C LEU A 86 2.87 15.66 -18.61
N ALA A 87 2.56 16.55 -19.53
CA ALA A 87 3.23 17.85 -19.67
C ALA A 87 2.26 18.97 -19.31
N ASP A 88 2.75 19.98 -18.58
CA ASP A 88 1.99 21.18 -18.26
C ASP A 88 2.11 22.19 -19.42
N PRO A 89 1.03 22.46 -20.17
CA PRO A 89 1.08 23.36 -21.32
C PRO A 89 1.34 24.83 -20.94
N ALA A 90 1.29 25.20 -19.66
CA ALA A 90 1.68 26.53 -19.20
C ALA A 90 3.20 26.76 -19.18
N GLN A 91 4.00 25.68 -19.24
CA GLN A 91 5.46 25.75 -19.32
C GLN A 91 5.91 26.05 -20.75
N ALA A 92 7.01 26.80 -20.90
CA ALA A 92 7.64 26.99 -22.21
C ALA A 92 8.18 25.66 -22.73
N ASP A 93 8.02 25.41 -24.03
CA ASP A 93 8.48 24.19 -24.73
C ASP A 93 7.97 22.88 -24.10
N ALA A 94 6.80 22.92 -23.43
CA ALA A 94 6.25 21.78 -22.69
C ALA A 94 6.06 20.53 -23.55
N PHE A 95 5.66 20.72 -24.82
CA PHE A 95 5.45 19.63 -25.75
C PHE A 95 6.77 18.95 -26.13
N GLU A 96 7.77 19.75 -26.52
CA GLU A 96 9.11 19.28 -26.86
C GLU A 96 9.78 18.57 -25.68
N GLN A 97 9.67 19.13 -24.47
CA GLN A 97 10.18 18.52 -23.25
C GLN A 97 9.44 17.20 -22.93
N GLY A 98 8.12 17.18 -23.07
CA GLY A 98 7.31 15.97 -22.88
C GLY A 98 7.71 14.85 -23.85
N GLN A 99 7.93 15.18 -25.12
CA GLN A 99 8.42 14.23 -26.13
C GLN A 99 9.82 13.72 -25.80
N ALA A 100 10.74 14.59 -25.38
CA ALA A 100 12.09 14.18 -24.98
C ALA A 100 12.07 13.25 -23.76
N ASN A 101 11.23 13.55 -22.75
CA ASN A 101 11.04 12.70 -21.58
C ASN A 101 10.44 11.34 -21.94
N LEU A 102 9.48 11.30 -22.86
CA LEU A 102 8.88 10.07 -23.35
C LEU A 102 9.92 9.22 -24.10
N GLU A 103 10.72 9.80 -24.99
CA GLU A 103 11.78 9.07 -25.70
C GLU A 103 12.83 8.54 -24.71
N ALA A 104 13.23 9.33 -23.71
CA ALA A 104 14.16 8.89 -22.67
C ALA A 104 13.58 7.73 -21.83
N LEU A 105 12.27 7.74 -21.55
CA LEU A 105 11.58 6.64 -20.88
C LEU A 105 11.55 5.38 -21.74
N LEU A 106 11.20 5.51 -23.03
CA LEU A 106 11.19 4.40 -23.98
C LEU A 106 12.58 3.79 -24.14
N GLU A 107 13.62 4.62 -24.21
CA GLU A 107 14.99 4.15 -24.35
C GLU A 107 15.47 3.40 -23.10
N LYS A 108 15.07 3.84 -21.90
CA LYS A 108 15.31 3.09 -20.66
C LYS A 108 14.63 1.73 -20.67
N LEU A 109 13.40 1.64 -21.18
CA LEU A 109 12.64 0.39 -21.28
C LEU A 109 13.25 -0.60 -22.29
N ARG A 110 13.95 -0.10 -23.32
CA ARG A 110 14.66 -0.92 -24.32
C ARG A 110 15.99 -1.46 -23.82
N GLN A 111 16.56 -0.87 -22.76
CA GLN A 111 17.87 -1.30 -22.27
C GLN A 111 17.83 -2.76 -21.78
N PRO A 112 18.88 -3.54 -22.05
CA PRO A 112 18.97 -4.89 -21.52
C PRO A 112 19.04 -4.83 -19.99
N ILE A 113 18.17 -5.58 -19.34
CA ILE A 113 18.23 -5.76 -17.89
C ILE A 113 19.13 -6.93 -17.56
N THR A 114 20.02 -6.79 -16.58
CA THR A 114 20.66 -7.95 -15.97
C THR A 114 19.60 -8.71 -15.18
N PRO A 115 19.27 -9.97 -15.52
CA PRO A 115 18.27 -10.72 -14.79
C PRO A 115 18.69 -10.84 -13.33
N ARG A 116 17.83 -10.40 -12.41
CA ARG A 116 18.03 -10.73 -11.00
C ARG A 116 17.95 -12.25 -10.86
N ARG A 117 18.86 -12.83 -10.07
CA ARG A 117 18.78 -14.25 -9.74
C ARG A 117 17.37 -14.59 -9.24
N GLY A 118 16.87 -15.75 -9.66
CA GLY A 118 15.63 -16.30 -9.13
C GLY A 118 15.74 -16.41 -7.61
N LEU A 119 14.64 -16.13 -6.91
CA LEU A 119 14.54 -16.43 -5.50
C LEU A 119 14.39 -17.94 -5.38
N ASP A 120 15.38 -18.61 -4.81
CA ASP A 120 15.25 -20.02 -4.44
C ASP A 120 14.48 -20.10 -3.13
N LEU A 121 13.15 -20.23 -3.27
CA LEU A 121 12.21 -20.38 -2.17
C LEU A 121 12.12 -21.82 -1.67
N SER A 122 12.77 -22.77 -2.35
CA SER A 122 12.79 -24.19 -1.97
C SER A 122 13.85 -24.50 -0.91
N ARG A 123 14.84 -23.62 -0.76
CA ARG A 123 15.89 -23.76 0.24
C ARG A 123 15.32 -23.54 1.64
N PRO A 124 15.42 -24.53 2.55
CA PRO A 124 14.99 -24.33 3.93
C PRO A 124 15.83 -23.21 4.58
N PRO A 125 15.20 -22.34 5.37
CA PRO A 125 15.95 -21.33 6.12
C PRO A 125 16.95 -22.02 7.04
N ALA A 126 18.14 -21.44 7.18
CA ALA A 126 19.19 -22.00 8.04
C ALA A 126 18.81 -21.97 9.54
N ALA A 127 17.94 -21.03 9.91
CA ALA A 127 17.32 -20.89 11.21
C ALA A 127 16.04 -20.06 11.07
N ASP A 128 15.13 -20.18 12.03
CA ASP A 128 13.94 -19.33 12.07
C ASP A 128 14.34 -17.86 12.31
N PRO A 129 13.69 -16.90 11.62
CA PRO A 129 13.96 -15.48 11.80
C PRO A 129 13.62 -15.05 13.24
N VAL A 130 14.58 -14.43 13.91
CA VAL A 130 14.38 -13.85 15.24
C VAL A 130 13.85 -12.43 15.08
N PHE A 131 12.57 -12.23 15.36
CA PHE A 131 11.93 -10.92 15.34
C PHE A 131 12.04 -10.20 16.69
N ARG A 132 12.20 -8.89 16.64
CA ARG A 132 12.03 -7.98 17.76
C ARG A 132 10.59 -7.48 17.76
N SER A 133 9.85 -7.73 18.84
CA SER A 133 8.48 -7.24 19.01
C SER A 133 8.47 -5.92 19.78
N SER A 134 7.54 -5.03 19.42
CA SER A 134 7.24 -3.82 20.20
C SER A 134 6.40 -4.10 21.46
N PHE A 135 5.84 -5.30 21.58
CA PHE A 135 5.03 -5.76 22.70
C PHE A 135 5.60 -7.07 23.24
N THR A 136 5.66 -7.22 24.56
CA THR A 136 5.83 -8.55 25.15
C THR A 136 4.51 -9.32 25.05
N GLN A 137 4.57 -10.66 25.14
CA GLN A 137 3.35 -11.47 25.16
C GLN A 137 2.43 -11.06 26.32
N ASP A 138 2.98 -10.97 27.53
CA ASP A 138 2.23 -10.57 28.74
C ASP A 138 1.59 -9.18 28.58
N ASP A 139 2.29 -8.22 27.97
CA ASP A 139 1.72 -6.89 27.69
C ASP A 139 0.56 -6.97 26.70
N TYR A 140 0.67 -7.81 25.68
CA TYR A 140 -0.36 -7.97 24.65
C TYR A 140 -1.60 -8.64 25.24
N GLU A 141 -1.43 -9.67 26.06
CA GLU A 141 -2.52 -10.35 26.77
C GLU A 141 -3.24 -9.38 27.72
N ARG A 142 -2.49 -8.57 28.49
CA ARG A 142 -3.07 -7.51 29.34
C ARG A 142 -3.86 -6.49 28.53
N ALA A 143 -3.36 -6.07 27.37
CA ALA A 143 -4.08 -5.14 26.50
C ALA A 143 -5.40 -5.76 25.99
N VAL A 144 -5.37 -7.04 25.61
CA VAL A 144 -6.57 -7.79 25.20
C VAL A 144 -7.58 -7.89 26.34
N ASP A 145 -7.15 -8.20 27.56
CA ASP A 145 -8.06 -8.28 28.71
C ASP A 145 -8.66 -6.92 29.07
N THR A 146 -7.88 -5.84 28.99
CA THR A 146 -8.40 -4.46 29.15
C THR A 146 -9.45 -4.14 28.08
N ILE A 147 -9.22 -4.54 26.83
CA ILE A 147 -10.19 -4.36 25.74
C ILE A 147 -11.49 -5.14 26.02
N LYS A 148 -11.40 -6.37 26.54
CA LYS A 148 -12.60 -7.15 26.93
C LYS A 148 -13.39 -6.45 28.02
N GLU A 149 -12.72 -5.87 29.02
CA GLU A 149 -13.38 -5.08 30.07
C GLU A 149 -14.15 -3.90 29.47
N TYR A 150 -13.56 -3.14 28.54
CA TYR A 150 -14.26 -2.06 27.83
C TYR A 150 -15.45 -2.55 27.01
N ILE A 151 -15.34 -3.71 26.36
CA ILE A 151 -16.45 -4.32 25.62
C ILE A 151 -17.59 -4.68 26.58
N LEU A 152 -17.28 -5.30 27.72
CA LEU A 152 -18.27 -5.68 28.73
C LEU A 152 -18.91 -4.46 29.42
N ALA A 153 -18.18 -3.36 29.57
CA ALA A 153 -18.69 -2.10 30.08
C ALA A 153 -19.61 -1.37 29.06
N GLY A 154 -19.59 -1.80 27.79
CA GLY A 154 -20.38 -1.20 26.70
C GLY A 154 -19.70 -0.01 26.03
N ASP A 155 -18.41 0.21 26.25
CA ASP A 155 -17.67 1.34 25.67
C ASP A 155 -17.36 1.14 24.18
N CYS A 156 -17.17 -0.11 23.74
CA CYS A 156 -16.95 -0.46 22.35
C CYS A 156 -17.47 -1.87 22.03
N MET A 157 -17.69 -2.16 20.74
CA MET A 157 -18.10 -3.50 20.29
C MET A 157 -16.89 -4.38 19.92
N GLN A 158 -15.88 -3.78 19.31
CA GLN A 158 -14.67 -4.45 18.86
C GLN A 158 -13.51 -3.46 18.82
N VAL A 159 -12.31 -3.94 19.16
CA VAL A 159 -11.04 -3.22 18.98
C VAL A 159 -10.06 -4.16 18.30
N VAL A 160 -9.27 -3.64 17.35
CA VAL A 160 -8.23 -4.39 16.63
C VAL A 160 -6.86 -3.92 17.14
N PRO A 161 -6.33 -4.49 18.24
CA PRO A 161 -4.97 -4.18 18.67
C PRO A 161 -3.95 -4.69 17.65
N SER A 162 -2.80 -4.05 17.60
CA SER A 162 -1.69 -4.47 16.74
C SER A 162 -0.36 -4.34 17.46
N GLN A 163 0.63 -5.08 16.99
CA GLN A 163 2.02 -4.98 17.43
C GLN A 163 2.94 -4.87 16.23
N ARG A 164 4.06 -4.16 16.39
CA ARG A 164 5.10 -4.06 15.37
C ARG A 164 6.15 -5.12 15.62
N MET A 165 6.45 -5.90 14.58
CA MET A 165 7.58 -6.82 14.55
C MET A 165 8.68 -6.26 13.64
N SER A 166 9.93 -6.49 13.97
CA SER A 166 11.08 -5.96 13.24
C SER A 166 12.23 -6.95 13.19
N ILE A 167 12.94 -6.98 12.07
CA ILE A 167 14.11 -7.83 11.86
C ILE A 167 15.13 -7.10 10.99
N ASP A 168 16.42 -7.40 11.15
CA ASP A 168 17.45 -6.85 10.28
C ASP A 168 17.32 -7.45 8.87
N PHE A 169 16.99 -6.59 7.91
CA PHE A 169 16.76 -6.99 6.53
C PHE A 169 17.96 -6.60 5.65
N LYS A 170 18.65 -7.60 5.09
CA LYS A 170 19.90 -7.40 4.32
C LYS A 170 19.75 -7.60 2.81
N ALA A 171 18.61 -8.14 2.36
CA ALA A 171 18.35 -8.33 0.93
C ALA A 171 17.92 -7.01 0.28
N ALA A 172 17.87 -6.98 -1.06
CA ALA A 172 17.34 -5.81 -1.74
C ALA A 172 15.82 -5.70 -1.48
N PRO A 173 15.27 -4.50 -1.20
CA PRO A 173 13.84 -4.33 -0.91
C PRO A 173 12.90 -4.90 -1.99
N ILE A 174 13.29 -4.81 -3.27
CA ILE A 174 12.51 -5.38 -4.38
C ILE A 174 12.42 -6.90 -4.33
N ASP A 175 13.38 -7.57 -3.69
CA ASP A 175 13.35 -9.03 -3.54
C ASP A 175 12.30 -9.47 -2.50
N LEU A 176 11.99 -8.62 -1.50
CA LEU A 176 10.83 -8.85 -0.62
C LEU A 176 9.52 -8.77 -1.40
N TYR A 177 9.36 -7.76 -2.26
CA TYR A 177 8.18 -7.63 -3.12
C TYR A 177 8.02 -8.85 -4.04
N ARG A 178 9.12 -9.31 -4.66
CA ARG A 178 9.12 -10.50 -5.52
C ARG A 178 8.74 -11.76 -4.74
N ALA A 179 9.27 -11.94 -3.52
CA ALA A 179 8.91 -13.06 -2.67
C ALA A 179 7.43 -13.04 -2.29
N LEU A 180 6.90 -11.88 -1.87
CA LEU A 180 5.47 -11.71 -1.55
C LEU A 180 4.58 -12.01 -2.76
N ARG A 181 4.97 -11.58 -3.97
CA ARG A 181 4.23 -11.86 -5.19
C ARG A 181 4.16 -13.34 -5.53
N CYS A 182 5.16 -14.13 -5.15
CA CYS A 182 5.17 -15.58 -5.34
C CYS A 182 4.32 -16.32 -4.30
N PHE A 183 4.35 -15.89 -3.04
CA PHE A 183 3.66 -16.60 -1.95
C PHE A 183 2.22 -16.18 -1.70
N ASN A 184 1.93 -14.88 -1.76
CA ASN A 184 0.62 -14.33 -1.43
C ASN A 184 0.23 -13.24 -2.43
N PRO A 185 -0.08 -13.61 -3.69
CA PRO A 185 -0.55 -12.66 -4.69
C PRO A 185 -1.94 -12.14 -4.28
N THR A 186 -2.02 -10.84 -4.02
CA THR A 186 -3.28 -10.14 -3.72
C THR A 186 -3.62 -9.14 -4.82
N PRO A 187 -4.88 -8.65 -4.89
CA PRO A 187 -5.26 -7.62 -5.86
C PRO A 187 -4.47 -6.31 -5.73
N TYR A 188 -3.96 -5.99 -4.53
CA TYR A 188 -3.26 -4.74 -4.24
C TYR A 188 -1.84 -5.01 -3.76
N MET A 189 -0.95 -5.27 -4.71
CA MET A 189 0.49 -5.35 -4.45
C MET A 189 1.17 -4.03 -4.75
N TYR A 190 2.10 -3.61 -3.88
CA TYR A 190 2.82 -2.36 -4.06
C TYR A 190 4.27 -2.44 -3.57
N PHE A 191 5.11 -1.68 -4.25
CA PHE A 191 6.49 -1.42 -3.89
C PHE A 191 6.75 0.07 -4.10
N PHE A 192 6.93 0.80 -3.01
CA PHE A 192 7.34 2.20 -3.04
C PHE A 192 8.80 2.30 -2.62
N ASN A 193 9.59 2.97 -3.45
CA ASN A 193 10.93 3.40 -3.13
C ASN A 193 10.90 4.91 -2.95
N PHE A 194 10.97 5.38 -1.71
CA PHE A 194 10.98 6.81 -1.37
C PHE A 194 12.41 7.35 -1.18
N GLY A 195 13.43 6.62 -1.63
CA GLY A 195 14.83 6.92 -1.39
C GLY A 195 15.27 6.38 -0.03
N ASP A 196 14.96 7.14 1.03
CA ASP A 196 15.45 6.85 2.39
C ASP A 196 14.83 5.59 3.00
N PHE A 197 13.59 5.28 2.62
CA PHE A 197 12.89 4.09 3.06
C PHE A 197 12.01 3.51 1.94
N HIS A 198 11.56 2.28 2.17
CA HIS A 198 10.75 1.52 1.24
C HIS A 198 9.47 1.06 1.92
N VAL A 199 8.37 1.03 1.18
CA VAL A 199 7.10 0.45 1.63
C VAL A 199 6.75 -0.69 0.68
N VAL A 200 6.65 -1.90 1.21
CA VAL A 200 6.40 -3.11 0.43
C VAL A 200 5.22 -3.84 1.04
N GLY A 201 4.24 -4.20 0.23
CA GLY A 201 3.05 -4.87 0.74
C GLY A 201 2.26 -5.63 -0.32
N SER A 202 1.39 -6.49 0.20
CA SER A 202 0.40 -7.27 -0.53
C SER A 202 -0.89 -7.21 0.27
N SER A 203 -1.77 -6.24 -0.04
CA SER A 203 -3.01 -6.01 0.69
C SER A 203 -4.18 -6.77 0.05
N PRO A 204 -4.90 -7.61 0.81
CA PRO A 204 -6.09 -8.28 0.30
C PRO A 204 -7.30 -7.34 0.20
N GLU A 205 -7.29 -6.22 0.94
CA GLU A 205 -8.46 -5.36 1.13
C GLU A 205 -8.25 -3.95 0.57
N VAL A 206 -9.36 -3.32 0.15
CA VAL A 206 -9.41 -1.92 -0.28
C VAL A 206 -10.09 -1.09 0.79
N LEU A 207 -9.43 -0.02 1.24
CA LEU A 207 -10.04 0.94 2.15
C LEU A 207 -11.22 1.64 1.48
N VAL A 208 -10.94 2.31 0.36
CA VAL A 208 -11.94 2.98 -0.46
C VAL A 208 -11.43 3.06 -1.90
N ARG A 209 -12.34 2.89 -2.86
CA ARG A 209 -12.09 3.15 -4.28
C ARG A 209 -13.12 4.16 -4.78
N VAL A 210 -12.66 5.22 -5.40
CA VAL A 210 -13.52 6.23 -6.04
C VAL A 210 -13.24 6.24 -7.53
N GLU A 211 -14.28 6.04 -8.34
CA GLU A 211 -14.21 6.01 -9.81
C GLU A 211 -15.55 6.44 -10.39
N ASP A 212 -15.56 7.32 -11.40
CA ASP A 212 -16.79 7.83 -12.04
C ASP A 212 -17.85 8.32 -11.03
N ASN A 213 -17.39 9.02 -9.99
CA ASN A 213 -18.19 9.49 -8.85
C ASN A 213 -18.86 8.37 -8.02
N LEU A 214 -18.47 7.12 -8.21
CA LEU A 214 -18.88 5.97 -7.41
C LEU A 214 -17.83 5.64 -6.36
N ILE A 215 -18.26 5.64 -5.09
CA ILE A 215 -17.45 5.22 -3.95
C ILE A 215 -17.75 3.75 -3.65
N THR A 216 -16.71 2.91 -3.64
CA THR A 216 -16.80 1.47 -3.31
C THR A 216 -15.93 1.17 -2.10
N VAL A 217 -16.49 0.44 -1.14
CA VAL A 217 -15.77 -0.20 -0.02
C VAL A 217 -16.02 -1.71 -0.08
N ARG A 218 -15.06 -2.53 0.35
CA ARG A 218 -15.21 -3.98 0.42
C ARG A 218 -14.69 -4.48 1.77
N PRO A 219 -15.46 -4.25 2.85
CA PRO A 219 -15.07 -4.70 4.17
C PRO A 219 -14.96 -6.23 4.18
N ILE A 220 -13.88 -6.75 4.75
CA ILE A 220 -13.69 -8.18 4.98
C ILE A 220 -13.98 -8.49 6.45
N ALA A 221 -14.90 -9.41 6.68
CA ALA A 221 -15.19 -9.96 8.00
C ALA A 221 -15.04 -11.48 7.93
N GLY A 222 -14.30 -12.03 8.89
CA GLY A 222 -14.01 -13.47 8.97
C GLY A 222 -12.92 -13.92 8.00
N THR A 223 -12.09 -14.87 8.45
CA THR A 223 -11.09 -15.54 7.62
C THR A 223 -11.07 -17.01 7.98
N ARG A 224 -10.99 -17.89 6.98
CA ARG A 224 -10.67 -19.31 7.14
C ARG A 224 -9.42 -19.66 6.32
N PRO A 225 -8.59 -20.62 6.77
CA PRO A 225 -7.52 -21.15 5.94
C PRO A 225 -8.09 -21.81 4.68
N ARG A 226 -7.29 -21.95 3.63
CA ARG A 226 -7.72 -22.69 2.44
C ARG A 226 -7.76 -24.19 2.76
N GLY A 227 -8.85 -24.87 2.40
CA GLY A 227 -8.96 -26.33 2.51
C GLY A 227 -7.91 -27.03 1.65
N ALA A 228 -7.36 -28.14 2.17
CA ALA A 228 -6.37 -28.95 1.46
C ALA A 228 -6.97 -29.74 0.28
N THR A 229 -8.29 -29.94 0.28
CA THR A 229 -9.08 -30.52 -0.83
C THR A 229 -10.27 -29.62 -1.13
N GLU A 230 -10.95 -29.88 -2.25
CA GLU A 230 -12.16 -29.14 -2.64
C GLU A 230 -13.29 -29.31 -1.62
N GLU A 231 -13.49 -30.53 -1.13
CA GLU A 231 -14.50 -30.83 -0.10
C GLU A 231 -14.19 -30.11 1.22
N ALA A 232 -12.92 -30.10 1.63
CA ALA A 232 -12.51 -29.37 2.83
C ALA A 232 -12.66 -27.85 2.66
N ALA A 233 -12.45 -27.33 1.46
CA ALA A 233 -12.64 -25.91 1.17
C ALA A 233 -14.12 -25.51 1.24
N LEU A 234 -15.02 -26.34 0.69
CA LEU A 234 -16.47 -26.12 0.76
C LEU A 234 -16.98 -26.19 2.21
N ALA A 235 -16.50 -27.15 2.99
CA ALA A 235 -16.87 -27.25 4.40
C ALA A 235 -16.43 -26.01 5.22
N LEU A 236 -15.23 -25.48 4.94
CA LEU A 236 -14.74 -24.25 5.59
C LEU A 236 -15.49 -23.00 5.11
N GLU A 237 -16.01 -23.00 3.87
CA GLU A 237 -16.87 -21.93 3.36
C GLU A 237 -18.24 -21.95 4.05
N GLU A 238 -18.88 -23.12 4.16
CA GLU A 238 -20.15 -23.27 4.89
C GLU A 238 -19.99 -22.91 6.38
N ASP A 239 -18.89 -23.33 7.01
CA ASP A 239 -18.54 -22.95 8.39
C ASP A 239 -18.37 -21.43 8.54
N LEU A 240 -17.65 -20.77 7.63
CA LEU A 240 -17.50 -19.30 7.67
C LEU A 240 -18.83 -18.57 7.46
N LEU A 241 -19.71 -19.09 6.62
CA LEU A 241 -21.03 -18.50 6.35
C LEU A 241 -22.02 -18.70 7.52
N SER A 242 -21.75 -19.67 8.39
CA SER A 242 -22.60 -20.01 9.54
C SER A 242 -22.04 -19.54 10.89
N ASP A 243 -20.88 -18.86 10.88
CA ASP A 243 -20.26 -18.23 12.04
C ASP A 243 -21.01 -16.92 12.37
N GLU A 244 -21.96 -16.97 13.31
CA GLU A 244 -22.76 -15.83 13.82
C GLU A 244 -22.04 -15.05 14.93
#